data_AF-A0A6J0VJT5-F1
#
_entry.id   AF-A0A6J0VJT5-F1
#
_cell.length_a   1.000
_cell.length_b   1.000
_cell.length_c   1.000
_cell.angle_alpha   90.00
_cell.angle_beta   90.00
_cell.angle_gamma   90.00
#
_symmetry.space_group_name_H-M   'P 1'
#
loop_
_entity.id
_entity.type
_entity.pdbx_description
1 polymer ?
#
loop_
_entity_poly.entity_id
_entity_poly.type
_entity_poly.pdbx_seq_one_letter_code
_entity_poly.pdbx_strand_id
1 'polypeptide(L)'
;MAADMALFFVVAGLLTAALSGHPPLTPSDQPNTTSAESQTLEPGERLQVRLVNGSSHCDGTVEIWFRQSWQPVCGVLWELDTSHALCSWLNCGQAHPLELPVLQTPEPPPGAAAGNASWAPNTTWVLAPAVQCSRPEWLSCKVVERGCRSEEWPAQVSCTEKRDLKLVGGGSPCEGRVEMLEHGQWGSVCDDTWDLEDAHVVCRQLGCGWAVQALPGLHFAPGQGRIHRDQVNCSGLETYLWDCPGLPGNGYCGHKEDAGVVCSEHQSWRLTGGTDPCEGQVEVYFRGVWSTVCDSEWYDSEANVLCQDLGCGTVARVPKGLPHSLSGKMYYSCKGRESTLSKCFWRFNNSNLCRQSQAARVLCSGARSLLNLSTTEVPASGQPVTV
;
A
#
# COMPACT_ATOMS: atom_id res chain seq x y z
N MET A 1 -44.53 43.52 71.96
CA MET A 1 -43.16 43.86 71.53
C MET A 1 -43.15 43.63 70.02
N ALA A 2 -43.58 44.57 69.16
CA ALA A 2 -42.95 45.87 68.83
C ALA A 2 -41.48 45.66 68.38
N ALA A 3 -41.00 46.09 67.21
CA ALA A 3 -41.59 46.65 65.97
C ALA A 3 -40.52 46.51 64.83
N ASP A 4 -40.59 46.98 63.57
CA ASP A 4 -41.56 47.74 62.75
C ASP A 4 -41.21 47.53 61.23
N MET A 5 -41.80 48.32 60.31
CA MET A 5 -41.47 48.53 58.88
C MET A 5 -41.79 47.36 57.89
N ALA A 6 -42.59 47.48 56.83
CA ALA A 6 -42.96 48.54 55.87
C ALA A 6 -42.14 48.56 54.55
N LEU A 7 -42.83 48.11 53.48
CA LEU A 7 -42.90 48.56 52.07
C LEU A 7 -41.82 49.46 51.40
N PHE A 8 -41.80 49.35 50.05
CA PHE A 8 -41.03 50.12 49.03
C PHE A 8 -39.58 49.68 48.78
N PHE A 9 -39.02 49.69 47.55
CA PHE A 9 -39.49 49.46 46.15
C PHE A 9 -38.22 49.52 45.24
N VAL A 10 -38.28 49.08 43.95
CA VAL A 10 -37.34 49.42 42.84
C VAL A 10 -35.92 48.77 42.87
N VAL A 11 -35.28 48.24 41.81
CA VAL A 11 -35.64 47.88 40.40
C VAL A 11 -34.59 46.90 39.78
N ALA A 12 -34.99 46.19 38.72
CA ALA A 12 -34.19 45.53 37.66
C ALA A 12 -33.27 44.31 37.97
N GLY A 13 -33.47 43.25 37.16
CA GLY A 13 -32.64 42.05 37.06
C GLY A 13 -33.23 41.09 36.01
N LEU A 14 -33.20 41.47 34.73
CA LEU A 14 -33.85 40.75 33.63
C LEU A 14 -33.11 39.45 33.26
N LEU A 15 -33.85 38.35 33.13
CA LEU A 15 -33.48 37.22 32.27
C LEU A 15 -34.75 36.60 31.66
N THR A 16 -35.17 37.17 30.53
CA THR A 16 -36.19 36.59 29.65
C THR A 16 -35.50 36.03 28.41
N ALA A 17 -35.76 34.75 28.10
CA ALA A 17 -35.27 34.13 26.88
C ALA A 17 -35.83 34.86 25.65
N ALA A 18 -34.93 35.28 24.75
CA ALA A 18 -35.28 35.89 23.48
C ALA A 18 -35.00 34.90 22.34
N LEU A 19 -36.06 34.56 21.59
CA LEU A 19 -35.96 33.89 20.31
C LEU A 19 -35.15 34.75 19.33
N SER A 20 -34.11 34.19 18.72
CA SER A 20 -33.43 34.80 17.56
C SER A 20 -33.43 33.82 16.38
N GLY A 21 -34.49 33.91 15.57
CA GLY A 21 -34.48 33.26 14.26
C GLY A 21 -33.34 33.83 13.41
N HIS A 22 -32.49 32.96 12.87
CA HIS A 22 -31.54 33.38 11.85
C HIS A 22 -32.30 33.66 10.54
N PRO A 23 -32.01 34.78 9.84
CA PRO A 23 -32.56 35.00 8.51
C PRO A 23 -31.98 33.97 7.53
N PRO A 24 -32.72 33.55 6.49
CA PRO A 24 -32.17 32.70 5.45
C PRO A 24 -31.05 33.45 4.72
N LEU A 25 -29.90 32.79 4.56
CA LEU A 25 -28.79 33.32 3.76
C LEU A 25 -29.24 33.49 2.30
N THR A 26 -29.01 34.68 1.76
CA THR A 26 -29.37 35.05 0.39
C THR A 26 -28.49 34.32 -0.64
N PRO A 27 -29.05 33.72 -1.70
CA PRO A 27 -28.27 33.10 -2.76
C PRO A 27 -27.73 34.17 -3.72
N SER A 28 -26.54 34.70 -3.42
CA SER A 28 -25.83 35.66 -4.26
C SER A 28 -24.33 35.47 -4.09
N ASP A 29 -23.77 34.54 -4.87
CA ASP A 29 -22.33 34.38 -5.23
C ASP A 29 -22.03 32.98 -5.81
N GLN A 30 -22.99 32.05 -5.78
CA GLN A 30 -22.93 30.88 -6.67
C GLN A 30 -23.05 31.33 -8.13
N PRO A 31 -22.26 30.78 -9.07
CA PRO A 31 -22.51 30.98 -10.50
C PRO A 31 -23.91 30.44 -10.85
N ASN A 32 -24.69 31.22 -11.60
CA ASN A 32 -26.04 30.83 -12.01
C ASN A 32 -26.03 29.46 -12.71
N THR A 33 -26.70 28.48 -12.12
CA THR A 33 -26.87 27.12 -12.65
C THR A 33 -27.93 27.08 -13.76
N THR A 34 -27.73 27.88 -14.81
CA THR A 34 -28.65 28.02 -15.96
C THR A 34 -28.07 27.42 -17.24
N SER A 35 -27.70 26.15 -17.18
CA SER A 35 -28.03 25.16 -18.21
C SER A 35 -27.60 23.78 -17.70
N ALA A 36 -28.48 22.79 -17.84
CA ALA A 36 -28.10 21.41 -17.61
C ALA A 36 -27.38 20.91 -18.87
N GLU A 37 -26.09 21.22 -19.02
CA GLU A 37 -25.17 20.36 -19.78
C GLU A 37 -24.96 19.05 -18.99
N SER A 38 -26.05 18.31 -18.79
CA SER A 38 -25.97 16.89 -18.54
C SER A 38 -25.31 16.30 -19.77
N GLN A 39 -24.24 15.52 -19.59
CA GLN A 39 -23.93 14.53 -20.62
C GLN A 39 -25.14 13.60 -20.70
N THR A 40 -25.92 13.74 -21.77
CA THR A 40 -26.78 12.68 -22.26
C THR A 40 -25.85 11.61 -22.79
N LEU A 41 -25.53 10.64 -21.93
CA LEU A 41 -24.90 9.38 -22.34
C LEU A 41 -25.75 8.79 -23.47
N GLU A 42 -25.12 8.37 -24.56
CA GLU A 42 -25.84 7.75 -25.68
C GLU A 42 -26.52 6.45 -25.21
N PRO A 43 -27.61 5.99 -25.86
CA PRO A 43 -28.32 4.77 -25.45
C PRO A 43 -27.43 3.51 -25.47
N GLY A 44 -26.81 3.19 -24.32
CA GLY A 44 -25.86 2.09 -24.15
C GLY A 44 -24.53 2.49 -23.51
N GLU A 45 -24.19 3.78 -23.46
CA GLU A 45 -23.01 4.27 -22.73
C GLU A 45 -23.24 4.24 -21.22
N ARG A 46 -22.24 3.75 -20.47
CA ARG A 46 -22.28 3.65 -19.02
C ARG A 46 -21.45 4.76 -18.39
N LEU A 47 -21.91 5.33 -17.27
CA LEU A 47 -21.14 6.25 -16.45
C LEU A 47 -19.86 5.56 -15.96
N GLN A 48 -18.71 5.95 -16.50
CA GLN A 48 -17.41 5.42 -16.12
C GLN A 48 -16.90 6.11 -14.85
N VAL A 49 -16.46 5.30 -13.90
CA VAL A 49 -16.02 5.71 -12.56
C VAL A 49 -14.81 4.86 -12.15
N ARG A 50 -13.92 5.44 -11.34
CA ARG A 50 -12.83 4.74 -10.67
C ARG A 50 -12.60 5.31 -9.28
N LEU A 51 -12.08 4.49 -8.38
CA LEU A 51 -11.54 4.93 -7.10
C LEU A 51 -10.02 5.04 -7.22
N VAL A 52 -9.44 6.14 -6.72
CA VAL A 52 -7.99 6.40 -6.73
C VAL A 52 -7.50 6.81 -5.35
N ASN A 53 -6.21 6.62 -5.08
CA ASN A 53 -5.54 7.00 -3.82
C ASN A 53 -6.12 6.35 -2.54
N GLY A 54 -6.98 5.33 -2.68
CA GLY A 54 -7.47 4.54 -1.57
C GLY A 54 -6.66 3.26 -1.35
N SER A 55 -7.07 2.51 -0.33
CA SER A 55 -6.39 1.32 0.17
C SER A 55 -6.90 0.00 -0.44
N SER A 56 -7.84 0.06 -1.38
CA SER A 56 -8.36 -1.08 -2.16
C SER A 56 -9.14 -0.58 -3.38
N HIS A 57 -9.65 -1.47 -4.24
CA HIS A 57 -10.60 -1.11 -5.30
C HIS A 57 -11.99 -0.66 -4.78
N CYS A 58 -12.25 -0.85 -3.48
CA CYS A 58 -13.50 -0.53 -2.77
C CYS A 58 -13.38 0.73 -1.87
N ASP A 59 -12.30 1.48 -2.01
CA ASP A 59 -11.91 2.57 -1.11
C ASP A 59 -11.16 3.65 -1.90
N GLY A 60 -11.38 4.93 -1.59
CA GLY A 60 -10.60 6.05 -2.13
C GLY A 60 -11.42 7.22 -2.66
N THR A 61 -10.73 8.12 -3.37
CA THR A 61 -11.31 9.29 -4.02
C THR A 61 -12.03 8.89 -5.30
N VAL A 62 -13.27 9.35 -5.47
CA VAL A 62 -14.10 9.10 -6.65
C VAL A 62 -13.69 10.02 -7.79
N GLU A 63 -13.27 9.41 -8.91
CA GLU A 63 -13.12 10.09 -10.19
C GLU A 63 -14.08 9.51 -11.23
N ILE A 64 -14.61 10.38 -12.09
CA ILE A 64 -15.45 9.97 -13.23
C ILE A 64 -14.82 10.42 -14.54
N TRP A 65 -15.14 9.72 -15.62
CA TRP A 65 -14.74 10.15 -16.97
C TRP A 65 -15.67 11.27 -17.44
N PHE A 66 -15.14 12.49 -17.53
CA PHE A 66 -15.90 13.68 -17.88
C PHE A 66 -15.08 14.60 -18.80
N ARG A 67 -15.72 15.13 -19.85
CA ARG A 67 -15.06 15.98 -20.87
C ARG A 67 -13.71 15.42 -21.37
N GLN A 68 -13.66 14.10 -21.65
CA GLN A 68 -12.48 13.36 -22.13
C GLN A 68 -11.29 13.30 -21.15
N SER A 69 -11.53 13.48 -19.85
CA SER A 69 -10.53 13.38 -18.79
C SER A 69 -11.12 12.68 -17.56
N TRP A 70 -10.26 12.11 -16.71
CA TRP A 70 -10.66 11.72 -15.37
C TRP A 70 -10.72 12.97 -14.49
N GLN A 71 -11.85 13.20 -13.84
CA GLN A 71 -12.09 14.38 -13.01
C GLN A 71 -12.60 13.96 -11.62
N PRO A 72 -12.09 14.57 -10.53
CA PRO A 72 -12.58 14.30 -9.18
C PRO A 72 -14.02 14.80 -9.02
N VAL A 73 -14.84 14.02 -8.33
CA VAL A 73 -16.23 14.39 -8.04
C VAL A 73 -16.30 15.33 -6.83
N CYS A 74 -17.18 16.33 -6.88
CA CYS A 74 -17.39 17.27 -5.79
C CYS A 74 -17.98 16.62 -4.52
N GLY A 75 -17.26 16.70 -3.39
CA GLY A 75 -17.63 16.01 -2.14
C GLY A 75 -18.85 16.57 -1.40
N VAL A 76 -19.10 17.89 -1.47
CA VAL A 76 -20.25 18.52 -0.76
C VAL A 76 -21.61 18.10 -1.33
N LEU A 77 -21.64 17.64 -2.58
CA LEU A 77 -22.85 17.14 -3.25
C LEU A 77 -22.89 15.60 -3.31
N TRP A 78 -21.99 14.93 -2.60
CA TRP A 78 -21.88 13.48 -2.59
C TRP A 78 -22.66 12.88 -1.42
N GLU A 79 -23.85 12.35 -1.71
CA GLU A 79 -24.75 11.77 -0.72
C GLU A 79 -24.40 10.31 -0.39
N LEU A 80 -24.75 9.85 0.82
CA LEU A 80 -24.49 8.48 1.28
C LEU A 80 -25.18 7.42 0.40
N ASP A 81 -26.35 7.74 -0.17
CA ASP A 81 -27.07 6.88 -1.10
C ASP A 81 -26.31 6.73 -2.44
N THR A 82 -25.62 7.78 -2.89
CA THR A 82 -24.72 7.73 -4.06
C THR A 82 -23.51 6.84 -3.75
N SER A 83 -22.95 6.91 -2.53
CA SER A 83 -21.92 5.95 -2.08
C SER A 83 -22.45 4.51 -2.08
N HIS A 84 -23.67 4.26 -1.59
CA HIS A 84 -24.27 2.91 -1.58
C HIS A 84 -24.48 2.38 -3.00
N ALA A 85 -24.98 3.20 -3.91
CA ALA A 85 -25.13 2.86 -5.32
C ALA A 85 -23.79 2.50 -5.98
N LEU A 86 -22.71 3.25 -5.68
CA LEU A 86 -21.37 2.97 -6.18
C LEU A 86 -20.78 1.69 -5.58
N CYS A 87 -20.82 1.53 -4.25
CA CYS A 87 -20.31 0.34 -3.56
C CYS A 87 -21.01 -0.95 -4.04
N SER A 88 -22.33 -0.88 -4.26
CA SER A 88 -23.10 -2.00 -4.82
C SER A 88 -22.67 -2.33 -6.25
N TRP A 89 -22.44 -1.32 -7.09
CA TRP A 89 -22.00 -1.50 -8.48
C TRP A 89 -20.56 -2.04 -8.60
N LEU A 90 -19.67 -1.63 -7.68
CA LEU A 90 -18.30 -2.16 -7.56
C LEU A 90 -18.25 -3.57 -6.92
N ASN A 91 -19.39 -4.13 -6.49
CA ASN A 91 -19.48 -5.38 -5.72
C ASN A 91 -18.72 -5.33 -4.37
N CYS A 92 -18.66 -4.15 -3.77
CA CYS A 92 -17.96 -3.83 -2.52
C CYS A 92 -18.90 -3.75 -1.29
N GLY A 93 -20.14 -4.21 -1.42
CA GLY A 93 -21.14 -4.18 -0.35
C GLY A 93 -21.80 -2.80 -0.18
N GLN A 94 -21.98 -2.36 1.06
CA GLN A 94 -22.61 -1.08 1.41
C GLN A 94 -21.55 0.01 1.61
N ALA A 95 -21.92 1.29 1.61
CA ALA A 95 -20.98 2.34 1.97
C ALA A 95 -20.94 2.58 3.48
N HIS A 96 -19.76 2.83 4.03
CA HIS A 96 -19.64 3.42 5.35
C HIS A 96 -19.82 4.95 5.28
N PRO A 97 -20.51 5.56 6.27
CA PRO A 97 -20.46 7.01 6.44
C PRO A 97 -19.03 7.41 6.73
N LEU A 98 -18.41 8.13 5.80
CA LEU A 98 -17.12 8.75 6.04
C LEU A 98 -17.35 9.97 6.94
N GLU A 99 -16.66 10.00 8.07
CA GLU A 99 -16.46 11.23 8.82
C GLU A 99 -15.64 12.18 7.95
N LEU A 100 -16.32 13.06 7.21
CA LEU A 100 -15.67 14.18 6.55
C LEU A 100 -14.81 14.91 7.60
N PRO A 101 -13.50 15.12 7.36
CA PRO A 101 -12.69 15.85 8.31
C PRO A 101 -13.31 17.23 8.49
N VAL A 102 -13.80 17.49 9.71
CA VAL A 102 -14.43 18.76 10.06
C VAL A 102 -13.42 19.84 9.70
N LEU A 103 -13.77 20.72 8.75
CA LEU A 103 -13.00 21.94 8.55
C LEU A 103 -12.99 22.66 9.90
N GLN A 104 -11.82 22.69 10.54
CA GLN A 104 -11.60 23.53 11.70
C GLN A 104 -11.67 24.98 11.21
N THR A 105 -12.88 25.53 11.17
CA THR A 105 -13.09 26.97 11.05
C THR A 105 -12.33 27.61 12.20
N PRO A 106 -11.29 28.42 11.94
CA PRO A 106 -10.54 29.04 13.01
C PRO A 106 -11.50 29.89 13.85
N GLU A 107 -11.53 29.66 15.15
CA GLU A 107 -12.32 30.50 16.06
C GLU A 107 -11.82 31.94 15.91
N PRO A 108 -12.68 32.92 15.57
CA PRO A 108 -12.23 34.28 15.37
C PRO A 108 -11.70 34.84 16.70
N PRO A 109 -10.49 35.46 16.72
CA PRO A 109 -9.92 35.95 17.96
C PRO A 109 -10.84 37.02 18.59
N PRO A 110 -11.04 37.00 19.92
CA PRO A 110 -11.99 37.87 20.58
C PRO A 110 -11.58 39.34 20.42
N GLY A 111 -12.36 40.10 19.64
CA GLY A 111 -12.16 41.54 19.43
C GLY A 111 -12.14 42.01 17.97
N ALA A 112 -12.30 41.13 16.97
CA ALA A 112 -12.41 41.56 15.57
C ALA A 112 -13.69 42.39 15.33
N ALA A 113 -13.51 43.71 15.17
CA ALA A 113 -14.61 44.64 14.91
C ALA A 113 -15.21 44.45 13.51
N ALA A 114 -16.48 44.78 13.34
CA ALA A 114 -17.19 44.71 12.06
C ALA A 114 -16.67 45.78 11.08
N GLY A 115 -15.64 45.42 10.30
CA GLY A 115 -15.06 46.25 9.26
C GLY A 115 -13.92 45.52 8.54
N ASN A 116 -13.91 45.58 7.21
CA ASN A 116 -12.77 45.35 6.31
C ASN A 116 -11.71 44.29 6.73
N ALA A 117 -12.12 43.06 6.99
CA ALA A 117 -11.20 41.93 7.18
C ALA A 117 -11.08 41.08 5.90
N SER A 118 -10.03 41.30 5.12
CA SER A 118 -9.65 40.43 4.00
C SER A 118 -8.96 39.16 4.51
N TRP A 119 -9.73 38.11 4.81
CA TRP A 119 -9.19 36.79 5.15
C TRP A 119 -9.99 35.67 4.48
N ALA A 120 -9.56 35.30 3.27
CA ALA A 120 -9.90 34.03 2.63
C ALA A 120 -8.76 33.67 1.67
N PRO A 121 -8.10 32.51 1.80
CA PRO A 121 -7.06 32.08 0.88
C PRO A 121 -7.67 31.56 -0.43
N ASN A 122 -8.16 32.47 -1.27
CA ASN A 122 -8.44 32.23 -2.68
C ASN A 122 -9.54 31.17 -2.95
N THR A 123 -10.75 31.41 -2.41
CA THR A 123 -11.97 30.65 -2.70
C THR A 123 -12.45 30.87 -4.14
N THR A 124 -11.81 30.22 -5.11
CA THR A 124 -12.32 30.14 -6.48
C THR A 124 -13.38 29.05 -6.58
N TRP A 125 -14.60 29.42 -6.98
CA TRP A 125 -15.59 28.46 -7.45
C TRP A 125 -15.11 27.86 -8.77
N VAL A 126 -15.09 26.54 -8.84
CA VAL A 126 -14.77 25.77 -10.05
C VAL A 126 -16.02 24.97 -10.44
N LEU A 127 -16.33 24.89 -11.73
CA LEU A 127 -17.34 23.94 -12.22
C LEU A 127 -16.73 22.54 -12.12
N ALA A 128 -17.24 21.75 -11.19
CA ALA A 128 -16.83 20.38 -10.96
C ALA A 128 -17.99 19.43 -11.33
N PRO A 129 -17.68 18.20 -11.76
CA PRO A 129 -18.70 17.18 -11.89
C PRO A 129 -19.23 16.79 -10.51
N ALA A 130 -20.55 16.69 -10.39
CA ALA A 130 -21.26 16.04 -9.30
C ALA A 130 -22.07 14.87 -9.88
N VAL A 131 -22.30 13.84 -9.07
CA VAL A 131 -23.12 12.67 -9.46
C VAL A 131 -24.46 12.76 -8.76
N GLN A 132 -25.55 12.67 -9.52
CA GLN A 132 -26.91 12.64 -8.99
C GLN A 132 -27.63 11.36 -9.42
N CYS A 133 -28.07 10.56 -8.46
CA CYS A 133 -28.80 9.32 -8.68
C CYS A 133 -30.32 9.54 -8.59
N SER A 134 -31.07 8.80 -9.40
CA SER A 134 -32.55 8.82 -9.37
C SER A 134 -33.16 7.62 -8.62
N ARG A 135 -32.33 6.61 -8.35
CA ARG A 135 -32.60 5.39 -7.56
C ARG A 135 -31.31 5.00 -6.82
N PRO A 136 -31.35 4.09 -5.82
CA PRO A 136 -30.15 3.52 -5.19
C PRO A 136 -29.42 2.49 -6.09
N GLU A 137 -29.20 2.84 -7.36
CA GLU A 137 -28.58 2.00 -8.39
C GLU A 137 -27.64 2.86 -9.23
N TRP A 138 -26.38 2.45 -9.43
CA TRP A 138 -25.39 3.25 -10.19
C TRP A 138 -25.82 3.54 -11.63
N LEU A 139 -26.55 2.62 -12.25
CA LEU A 139 -27.11 2.77 -13.60
C LEU A 139 -28.19 3.87 -13.69
N SER A 140 -28.71 4.36 -12.57
CA SER A 140 -29.69 5.45 -12.49
C SER A 140 -29.05 6.83 -12.27
N CYS A 141 -27.72 6.88 -12.16
CA CYS A 141 -26.94 8.07 -11.85
C CYS A 141 -26.47 8.79 -13.10
N LYS A 142 -26.45 10.13 -13.03
CA LYS A 142 -26.00 11.02 -14.09
C LYS A 142 -24.99 12.04 -13.56
N VAL A 143 -24.13 12.52 -14.47
CA VAL A 143 -23.22 13.63 -14.18
C VAL A 143 -23.97 14.95 -14.37
N VAL A 144 -23.79 15.87 -13.42
CA VAL A 144 -24.25 17.25 -13.50
C VAL A 144 -23.10 18.19 -13.15
N GLU A 145 -22.91 19.27 -13.91
CA GLU A 145 -21.97 20.32 -13.50
C GLU A 145 -22.58 21.19 -12.40
N ARG A 146 -21.81 21.40 -11.33
CA ARG A 146 -22.16 22.29 -10.22
C ARG A 146 -20.93 23.12 -9.86
N GLY A 147 -21.16 24.35 -9.38
CA GLY A 147 -20.09 25.13 -8.76
C GLY A 147 -19.72 24.50 -7.42
N CYS A 148 -18.46 24.11 -7.26
CA CYS A 148 -17.87 23.65 -6.01
C CYS A 148 -16.61 24.45 -5.68
N ARG A 149 -16.23 24.54 -4.41
CA ARG A 149 -15.12 25.39 -3.97
C ARG A 149 -13.80 24.63 -4.06
N SER A 150 -12.72 25.35 -4.35
CA SER A 150 -11.34 24.82 -4.29
C SER A 150 -10.93 24.26 -2.92
N GLU A 151 -11.59 24.71 -1.84
CA GLU A 151 -11.36 24.27 -0.46
C GLU A 151 -12.18 23.02 -0.06
N GLU A 152 -13.13 22.60 -0.90
CA GLU A 152 -13.96 21.41 -0.66
C GLU A 152 -13.23 20.16 -1.15
N TRP A 153 -13.05 19.17 -0.28
CA TRP A 153 -12.40 17.92 -0.64
C TRP A 153 -13.22 17.13 -1.68
N PRO A 154 -12.54 16.41 -2.59
CA PRO A 154 -13.24 15.54 -3.54
C PRO A 154 -13.95 14.40 -2.80
N ALA A 155 -15.03 13.91 -3.40
CA ALA A 155 -15.81 12.81 -2.85
C ALA A 155 -14.91 11.60 -2.57
N GLN A 156 -14.95 11.11 -1.34
CA GLN A 156 -14.33 9.85 -0.95
C GLN A 156 -15.43 8.82 -0.71
N VAL A 157 -15.12 7.55 -0.96
CA VAL A 157 -15.98 6.40 -0.69
C VAL A 157 -15.14 5.33 -0.01
N SER A 158 -15.70 4.71 1.02
CA SER A 158 -15.15 3.51 1.65
C SER A 158 -16.31 2.54 1.86
N CYS A 159 -16.20 1.35 1.28
CA CYS A 159 -17.24 0.34 1.30
C CYS A 159 -16.99 -0.74 2.36
N THR A 160 -18.03 -1.48 2.77
CA THR A 160 -17.95 -2.51 3.82
C THR A 160 -17.01 -3.65 3.46
N GLU A 161 -17.04 -4.10 2.21
CA GLU A 161 -16.21 -5.22 1.75
C GLU A 161 -14.85 -4.73 1.25
N LYS A 162 -14.00 -4.26 2.18
CA LYS A 162 -12.60 -4.04 1.85
C LYS A 162 -11.94 -5.38 1.51
N ARG A 163 -11.55 -5.53 0.24
CA ARG A 163 -10.67 -6.61 -0.21
C ARG A 163 -9.24 -6.12 -0.39
N ASP A 164 -8.29 -6.95 0.02
CA ASP A 164 -6.86 -6.64 0.06
C ASP A 164 -6.06 -7.93 -0.13
N LEU A 165 -4.79 -7.84 -0.51
CA LEU A 165 -3.93 -8.98 -0.80
C LEU A 165 -2.52 -8.73 -0.27
N LYS A 166 -1.90 -9.73 0.33
CA LYS A 166 -0.52 -9.66 0.82
C LYS A 166 0.18 -11.01 0.69
N LEU A 167 1.51 -10.97 0.72
CA LEU A 167 2.35 -12.17 0.81
C LEU A 167 2.96 -12.28 2.21
N VAL A 168 2.99 -13.49 2.77
CA VAL A 168 3.43 -13.75 4.15
C VAL A 168 4.46 -14.89 4.20
N GLY A 169 5.47 -14.73 5.05
CA GLY A 169 6.49 -15.77 5.29
C GLY A 169 7.59 -15.87 4.22
N GLY A 170 7.58 -14.98 3.24
CA GLY A 170 8.68 -14.79 2.28
C GLY A 170 9.79 -13.88 2.80
N GLY A 171 10.96 -13.92 2.15
CA GLY A 171 12.11 -13.05 2.41
C GLY A 171 12.00 -11.66 1.78
N SER A 172 10.99 -11.40 0.94
CA SER A 172 10.71 -10.06 0.39
C SER A 172 9.20 -9.82 0.25
N PRO A 173 8.75 -8.56 0.02
CA PRO A 173 7.35 -8.24 -0.26
C PRO A 173 6.76 -8.87 -1.53
N CYS A 174 7.62 -9.48 -2.37
CA CYS A 174 7.26 -10.05 -3.67
C CYS A 174 7.40 -11.58 -3.73
N GLU A 175 7.48 -12.25 -2.58
CA GLU A 175 7.27 -13.69 -2.46
C GLU A 175 6.56 -14.04 -1.15
N GLY A 176 5.92 -15.21 -1.09
CA GLY A 176 5.32 -15.73 0.15
C GLY A 176 4.03 -16.51 -0.08
N ARG A 177 3.44 -16.97 1.02
CA ARG A 177 2.07 -17.51 1.07
C ARG A 177 1.08 -16.40 0.71
N VAL A 178 0.11 -16.70 -0.13
CA VAL A 178 -0.94 -15.77 -0.54
C VAL A 178 -2.01 -15.69 0.55
N GLU A 179 -2.24 -14.49 1.08
CA GLU A 179 -3.39 -14.20 1.95
C GLU A 179 -4.23 -13.07 1.35
N MET A 180 -5.55 -13.27 1.31
CA MET A 180 -6.52 -12.24 0.93
C MET A 180 -7.37 -11.81 2.13
N LEU A 181 -7.79 -10.55 2.13
CA LEU A 181 -8.78 -9.99 3.05
C LEU A 181 -10.14 -10.06 2.37
N GLU A 182 -11.12 -10.71 3.00
CA GLU A 182 -12.53 -10.65 2.58
C GLU A 182 -13.43 -10.65 3.83
N HIS A 183 -14.53 -9.91 3.81
CA HIS A 183 -15.47 -9.80 4.94
C HIS A 183 -14.77 -9.42 6.26
N GLY A 184 -13.76 -8.55 6.18
CA GLY A 184 -12.96 -8.08 7.32
C GLY A 184 -11.98 -9.10 7.93
N GLN A 185 -11.80 -10.28 7.31
CA GLN A 185 -10.92 -11.33 7.83
C GLN A 185 -9.84 -11.71 6.81
N TRP A 186 -8.59 -11.83 7.26
CA TRP A 186 -7.52 -12.41 6.46
C TRP A 186 -7.68 -13.94 6.41
N GLY A 187 -7.41 -14.52 5.24
CA GLY A 187 -7.42 -15.95 5.03
C GLY A 187 -6.58 -16.35 3.83
N SER A 188 -6.17 -17.61 3.78
CA SER A 188 -5.32 -18.16 2.73
C SER A 188 -6.12 -18.62 1.50
N VAL A 189 -5.38 -18.98 0.46
CA VAL A 189 -5.85 -19.56 -0.81
C VAL A 189 -5.29 -20.98 -0.90
N CYS A 190 -6.11 -21.94 -1.34
CA CYS A 190 -5.68 -23.32 -1.55
C CYS A 190 -4.84 -23.48 -2.83
N ASP A 191 -3.94 -24.48 -2.86
CA ASP A 191 -3.11 -24.84 -3.99
C ASP A 191 -3.79 -25.80 -4.99
N ASP A 192 -4.99 -26.27 -4.68
CA ASP A 192 -5.85 -27.00 -5.61
C ASP A 192 -6.20 -26.09 -6.79
N THR A 193 -5.87 -26.57 -8.00
CA THR A 193 -5.86 -25.85 -9.29
C THR A 193 -4.93 -24.64 -9.41
N TRP A 194 -4.11 -24.31 -8.39
CA TRP A 194 -3.23 -23.14 -8.39
C TRP A 194 -2.10 -23.21 -9.44
N ASP A 195 -2.08 -22.24 -10.35
CA ASP A 195 -1.12 -22.22 -11.45
C ASP A 195 -0.40 -20.86 -11.69
N LEU A 196 0.37 -20.79 -12.78
CA LEU A 196 1.15 -19.61 -13.13
C LEU A 196 0.29 -18.41 -13.58
N GLU A 197 -0.92 -18.63 -14.10
CA GLU A 197 -1.84 -17.55 -14.47
C GLU A 197 -2.47 -16.93 -13.21
N ASP A 198 -2.85 -17.75 -12.22
CA ASP A 198 -3.28 -17.27 -10.90
C ASP A 198 -2.19 -16.44 -10.23
N ALA A 199 -0.97 -17.00 -10.19
CA ALA A 199 0.20 -16.33 -9.67
C ALA A 199 0.51 -15.02 -10.41
N HIS A 200 0.25 -14.95 -11.73
CA HIS A 200 0.48 -13.75 -12.53
C HIS A 200 -0.48 -12.62 -12.13
N VAL A 201 -1.75 -12.94 -11.87
CA VAL A 201 -2.72 -11.98 -11.32
C VAL A 201 -2.23 -11.44 -9.97
N VAL A 202 -1.75 -12.30 -9.06
CA VAL A 202 -1.18 -11.87 -7.76
C VAL A 202 0.02 -10.94 -7.93
N CYS A 203 1.01 -11.32 -8.74
CA CYS A 203 2.22 -10.52 -8.92
C CYS A 203 1.93 -9.16 -9.57
N ARG A 204 0.99 -9.12 -10.53
CA ARG A 204 0.54 -7.88 -11.17
C ARG A 204 -0.24 -7.00 -10.19
N GLN A 205 -1.17 -7.57 -9.43
CA GLN A 205 -1.98 -6.87 -8.42
C GLN A 205 -1.11 -6.19 -7.36
N LEU A 206 -0.02 -6.83 -6.94
CA LEU A 206 0.92 -6.31 -5.95
C LEU A 206 2.02 -5.39 -6.53
N GLY A 207 2.05 -5.19 -7.85
CA GLY A 207 3.10 -4.40 -8.51
C GLY A 207 4.48 -5.07 -8.55
N CYS A 208 4.56 -6.37 -8.27
CA CYS A 208 5.80 -7.16 -8.18
C CYS A 208 6.27 -7.74 -9.54
N GLY A 209 5.71 -7.26 -10.64
CA GLY A 209 6.02 -7.72 -12.00
C GLY A 209 5.23 -8.98 -12.39
N TRP A 210 5.89 -9.96 -12.99
CA TRP A 210 5.27 -11.20 -13.45
C TRP A 210 5.54 -12.37 -12.50
N ALA A 211 4.71 -13.42 -12.54
CA ALA A 211 4.95 -14.65 -11.79
C ALA A 211 6.15 -15.43 -12.34
N VAL A 212 7.02 -15.87 -11.43
CA VAL A 212 8.14 -16.77 -11.71
C VAL A 212 7.78 -18.19 -11.31
N GLN A 213 7.12 -18.36 -10.16
CA GLN A 213 6.67 -19.66 -9.65
C GLN A 213 5.30 -19.50 -8.97
N ALA A 214 4.38 -20.40 -9.32
CA ALA A 214 3.25 -20.77 -8.48
C ALA A 214 3.73 -21.90 -7.57
N LEU A 215 3.60 -21.73 -6.26
CA LEU A 215 4.12 -22.67 -5.27
C LEU A 215 2.97 -23.38 -4.56
N PRO A 216 3.04 -24.72 -4.42
CA PRO A 216 2.09 -25.46 -3.61
C PRO A 216 2.33 -25.18 -2.11
N GLY A 217 1.43 -25.71 -1.30
CA GLY A 217 1.49 -25.64 0.15
C GLY A 217 2.74 -26.29 0.75
N LEU A 218 2.97 -25.96 2.02
CA LEU A 218 4.18 -26.30 2.79
C LEU A 218 5.51 -25.68 2.29
N HIS A 219 5.54 -24.98 1.15
CA HIS A 219 6.75 -24.25 0.73
C HIS A 219 7.06 -23.07 1.66
N PHE A 220 6.01 -22.33 2.03
CA PHE A 220 6.06 -21.38 3.14
C PHE A 220 5.39 -21.99 4.38
N ALA A 221 5.59 -21.39 5.54
CA ALA A 221 4.87 -21.81 6.75
C ALA A 221 3.35 -21.77 6.49
N PRO A 222 2.57 -22.79 6.93
CA PRO A 222 1.11 -22.75 6.89
C PRO A 222 0.51 -21.49 7.51
N GLY A 223 -0.60 -21.03 6.94
CA GLY A 223 -1.48 -20.02 7.50
C GLY A 223 -2.31 -20.56 8.66
N GLN A 224 -3.22 -19.71 9.14
CA GLN A 224 -4.13 -20.02 10.25
C GLN A 224 -5.48 -19.33 10.03
N GLY A 225 -6.55 -19.93 10.53
CA GLY A 225 -7.88 -19.34 10.51
C GLY A 225 -8.70 -19.80 9.32
N ARG A 226 -9.06 -18.85 8.43
CA ARG A 226 -9.95 -19.09 7.30
C ARG A 226 -9.14 -19.38 6.03
N ILE A 227 -9.64 -20.31 5.22
CA ILE A 227 -9.31 -20.42 3.80
C ILE A 227 -10.45 -19.72 3.05
N HIS A 228 -10.14 -18.79 2.17
CA HIS A 228 -11.15 -18.01 1.42
C HIS A 228 -11.49 -18.62 0.07
N ARG A 229 -10.57 -19.39 -0.51
CA ARG A 229 -10.75 -20.11 -1.78
C ARG A 229 -10.22 -21.53 -1.65
N ASP A 230 -11.07 -22.51 -1.93
CA ASP A 230 -10.68 -23.92 -2.08
C ASP A 230 -10.17 -24.20 -3.51
N GLN A 231 -10.52 -23.38 -4.50
CA GLN A 231 -9.97 -23.41 -5.88
C GLN A 231 -9.94 -21.99 -6.46
N VAL A 232 -8.93 -21.71 -7.30
CA VAL A 232 -8.84 -20.52 -8.16
C VAL A 232 -8.46 -20.97 -9.57
N ASN A 233 -9.00 -20.33 -10.60
CA ASN A 233 -8.74 -20.64 -12.01
C ASN A 233 -8.79 -19.35 -12.85
N CYS A 234 -7.85 -18.43 -12.63
CA CYS A 234 -7.71 -17.21 -13.41
C CYS A 234 -7.47 -17.50 -14.91
N SER A 235 -7.77 -16.52 -15.76
CA SER A 235 -7.36 -16.49 -17.17
C SER A 235 -6.03 -15.76 -17.40
N GLY A 236 -5.45 -15.20 -16.34
CA GLY A 236 -4.24 -14.38 -16.38
C GLY A 236 -4.49 -12.91 -16.74
N LEU A 237 -5.75 -12.55 -17.06
CA LEU A 237 -6.16 -11.20 -17.51
C LEU A 237 -6.90 -10.40 -16.42
N GLU A 238 -7.27 -11.03 -15.31
CA GLU A 238 -8.01 -10.43 -14.20
C GLU A 238 -7.19 -9.33 -13.50
N THR A 239 -7.83 -8.23 -13.11
CA THR A 239 -7.12 -7.15 -12.39
C THR A 239 -6.77 -7.58 -10.97
N TYR A 240 -7.66 -8.34 -10.33
CA TYR A 240 -7.51 -8.79 -8.96
C TYR A 240 -7.81 -10.30 -8.80
N LEU A 241 -7.15 -10.96 -7.84
CA LEU A 241 -7.29 -12.40 -7.60
C LEU A 241 -8.74 -12.82 -7.28
N TRP A 242 -9.50 -11.93 -6.64
CA TRP A 242 -10.91 -12.19 -6.27
C TRP A 242 -11.91 -11.98 -7.43
N ASP A 243 -11.45 -11.54 -8.60
CA ASP A 243 -12.24 -11.49 -9.84
C ASP A 243 -12.17 -12.83 -10.59
N CYS A 244 -11.17 -13.67 -10.30
CA CYS A 244 -11.00 -14.97 -10.93
C CYS A 244 -12.12 -15.95 -10.52
N PRO A 245 -12.59 -16.81 -11.45
CA PRO A 245 -13.53 -17.86 -11.11
C PRO A 245 -12.84 -18.91 -10.22
N GLY A 246 -13.63 -19.57 -9.37
CA GLY A 246 -13.10 -20.52 -8.39
C GLY A 246 -14.17 -21.00 -7.41
N LEU A 247 -13.75 -21.75 -6.40
CA LEU A 247 -14.63 -22.23 -5.32
C LEU A 247 -14.34 -21.47 -4.02
N PRO A 248 -15.37 -21.00 -3.29
CA PRO A 248 -15.18 -20.41 -1.97
C PRO A 248 -14.70 -21.47 -0.97
N GLY A 249 -13.91 -21.05 0.02
CA GLY A 249 -13.43 -21.92 1.08
C GLY A 249 -14.58 -22.49 1.92
N ASN A 250 -14.86 -23.78 1.72
CA ASN A 250 -15.92 -24.56 2.38
C ASN A 250 -15.37 -25.70 3.24
N GLY A 251 -14.05 -25.76 3.42
CA GLY A 251 -13.36 -26.77 4.23
C GLY A 251 -13.02 -28.04 3.47
N TYR A 252 -12.92 -27.97 2.13
CA TYR A 252 -12.34 -29.03 1.33
C TYR A 252 -10.80 -29.05 1.49
N CYS A 253 -10.16 -27.89 1.43
CA CYS A 253 -8.73 -27.74 1.73
C CYS A 253 -8.45 -27.50 3.22
N GLY A 254 -7.19 -27.72 3.63
CA GLY A 254 -6.63 -27.29 4.91
C GLY A 254 -5.29 -26.57 4.73
N HIS A 255 -4.76 -25.93 5.79
CA HIS A 255 -3.56 -25.08 5.70
C HIS A 255 -2.24 -25.78 5.24
N LYS A 256 -2.26 -27.08 5.00
CA LYS A 256 -1.14 -27.77 4.32
C LYS A 256 -1.10 -27.46 2.82
N GLU A 257 -2.22 -27.04 2.26
CA GLU A 257 -2.47 -26.71 0.85
C GLU A 257 -2.45 -25.19 0.65
N ASP A 258 -1.91 -24.39 1.59
CA ASP A 258 -1.88 -22.93 1.45
C ASP A 258 -0.90 -22.48 0.36
N ALA A 259 -1.44 -21.99 -0.76
CA ALA A 259 -0.71 -21.57 -1.95
C ALA A 259 0.28 -20.41 -1.70
N GLY A 260 1.36 -20.42 -2.47
CA GLY A 260 2.38 -19.37 -2.48
C GLY A 260 2.77 -18.91 -3.89
N VAL A 261 3.55 -17.83 -3.93
CA VAL A 261 4.06 -17.25 -5.18
C VAL A 261 5.47 -16.68 -5.01
N VAL A 262 6.24 -16.71 -6.09
CA VAL A 262 7.48 -15.92 -6.27
C VAL A 262 7.31 -15.04 -7.51
N CYS A 263 7.41 -13.73 -7.33
CA CYS A 263 7.28 -12.75 -8.41
C CYS A 263 8.65 -12.29 -8.96
N SER A 264 8.66 -11.66 -10.12
CA SER A 264 9.89 -11.30 -10.84
C SER A 264 10.74 -10.26 -10.13
N GLU A 265 10.14 -9.36 -9.37
CA GLU A 265 10.84 -8.32 -8.61
C GLU A 265 11.23 -8.76 -7.18
N HIS A 266 10.99 -10.03 -6.81
CA HIS A 266 11.64 -10.63 -5.64
C HIS A 266 13.16 -10.70 -5.82
N GLN A 267 13.89 -10.39 -4.75
CA GLN A 267 15.35 -10.56 -4.65
C GLN A 267 15.66 -11.42 -3.43
N SER A 268 16.50 -12.44 -3.63
CA SER A 268 17.09 -13.29 -2.57
C SER A 268 18.57 -13.50 -2.85
N TRP A 269 19.38 -13.65 -1.81
CA TRP A 269 20.83 -13.73 -1.90
C TRP A 269 21.36 -15.02 -1.30
N ARG A 270 22.47 -15.50 -1.86
CA ARG A 270 23.26 -16.60 -1.29
C ARG A 270 24.74 -16.41 -1.53
N LEU A 271 25.55 -17.10 -0.74
CA LEU A 271 26.99 -17.21 -0.94
C LEU A 271 27.35 -18.61 -1.42
N THR A 272 28.14 -18.70 -2.50
CA THR A 272 28.53 -19.98 -3.13
C THR A 272 30.04 -20.12 -3.24
N GLY A 273 30.53 -21.37 -3.21
CA GLY A 273 31.96 -21.67 -3.38
C GLY A 273 32.88 -21.31 -2.21
N GLY A 274 32.32 -20.94 -1.05
CA GLY A 274 33.02 -20.94 0.24
C GLY A 274 32.83 -22.26 1.01
N THR A 275 33.39 -22.35 2.22
CA THR A 275 33.28 -23.52 3.10
C THR A 275 31.97 -23.61 3.87
N ASP A 276 31.23 -22.51 3.97
CA ASP A 276 29.93 -22.41 4.64
C ASP A 276 29.07 -21.27 4.05
N PRO A 277 27.78 -21.12 4.42
CA PRO A 277 26.88 -20.10 3.85
C PRO A 277 27.25 -18.63 4.15
N CYS A 278 28.26 -18.36 4.97
CA CYS A 278 28.71 -17.01 5.34
C CYS A 278 29.99 -16.55 4.61
N GLU A 279 30.46 -17.31 3.62
CA GLU A 279 31.53 -16.89 2.70
C GLU A 279 31.32 -17.40 1.28
N GLY A 280 31.73 -16.63 0.27
CA GLY A 280 31.61 -17.07 -1.12
C GLY A 280 31.54 -15.97 -2.17
N GLN A 281 31.16 -16.37 -3.39
CA GLN A 281 30.65 -15.50 -4.44
C GLN A 281 29.24 -15.03 -4.10
N VAL A 282 28.96 -13.74 -4.30
CA VAL A 282 27.65 -13.15 -4.07
C VAL A 282 26.76 -13.40 -5.27
N GLU A 283 25.70 -14.19 -5.06
CA GLU A 283 24.69 -14.48 -6.06
C GLU A 283 23.34 -13.92 -5.61
N VAL A 284 22.61 -13.30 -6.54
CA VAL A 284 21.25 -12.80 -6.35
C VAL A 284 20.29 -13.52 -7.29
N TYR A 285 19.17 -14.01 -6.77
CA TYR A 285 18.04 -14.48 -7.54
C TYR A 285 17.15 -13.28 -7.85
N PHE A 286 16.95 -12.97 -9.13
CA PHE A 286 16.10 -11.86 -9.58
C PHE A 286 15.53 -12.19 -10.95
N ARG A 287 14.25 -11.86 -11.20
CA ARG A 287 13.55 -12.16 -12.47
C ARG A 287 13.64 -13.62 -12.89
N GLY A 288 13.62 -14.52 -11.91
CA GLY A 288 13.64 -15.96 -12.09
C GLY A 288 15.02 -16.60 -12.35
N VAL A 289 16.10 -15.82 -12.36
CA VAL A 289 17.45 -16.34 -12.64
C VAL A 289 18.47 -15.93 -11.58
N TRP A 290 19.39 -16.85 -11.27
CA TRP A 290 20.58 -16.51 -10.49
C TRP A 290 21.52 -15.65 -11.32
N SER A 291 22.00 -14.57 -10.70
CA SER A 291 22.86 -13.54 -11.28
C SER A 291 24.02 -13.22 -10.35
N THR A 292 25.14 -12.80 -10.93
CA THR A 292 26.31 -12.33 -10.18
C THR A 292 26.18 -10.86 -9.79
N VAL A 293 26.72 -10.48 -8.64
CA VAL A 293 26.89 -9.05 -8.27
C VAL A 293 28.20 -8.51 -8.85
N CYS A 294 28.23 -7.23 -9.25
CA CYS A 294 29.41 -6.57 -9.82
C CYS A 294 30.33 -6.05 -8.71
N ASP A 295 31.63 -6.34 -8.80
CA ASP A 295 32.64 -5.88 -7.84
C ASP A 295 33.03 -4.39 -7.97
N SER A 296 32.53 -3.69 -8.99
CA SER A 296 32.90 -2.30 -9.30
C SER A 296 32.51 -1.26 -8.24
N GLU A 297 31.47 -1.54 -7.46
CA GLU A 297 31.00 -0.74 -6.32
C GLU A 297 30.68 -1.64 -5.13
N TRP A 298 31.49 -2.70 -4.94
CA TRP A 298 31.28 -3.68 -3.87
C TRP A 298 32.31 -3.48 -2.75
N TYR A 299 31.98 -2.62 -1.80
CA TYR A 299 32.83 -2.28 -0.67
C TYR A 299 32.25 -2.84 0.63
N ASP A 300 32.89 -2.51 1.76
CA ASP A 300 32.44 -2.91 3.09
C ASP A 300 31.01 -2.42 3.41
N SER A 301 30.53 -1.35 2.76
CA SER A 301 29.15 -0.85 2.86
C SER A 301 28.11 -1.87 2.39
N GLU A 302 28.25 -2.38 1.17
CA GLU A 302 27.35 -3.34 0.55
C GLU A 302 27.53 -4.72 1.19
N ALA A 303 28.80 -5.10 1.41
CA ALA A 303 29.16 -6.38 2.02
C ALA A 303 28.63 -6.51 3.46
N ASN A 304 28.66 -5.43 4.26
CA ASN A 304 28.11 -5.45 5.61
C ASN A 304 26.58 -5.58 5.61
N VAL A 305 25.86 -4.89 4.70
CA VAL A 305 24.41 -5.05 4.55
C VAL A 305 24.08 -6.51 4.24
N LEU A 306 24.78 -7.13 3.30
CA LEU A 306 24.58 -8.54 2.95
C LEU A 306 24.88 -9.50 4.12
N CYS A 307 26.02 -9.32 4.81
CA CYS A 307 26.37 -10.18 5.95
C CYS A 307 25.34 -10.09 7.09
N GLN A 308 24.74 -8.91 7.30
CA GLN A 308 23.70 -8.71 8.31
C GLN A 308 22.36 -9.34 7.89
N ASP A 309 21.94 -9.15 6.64
CA ASP A 309 20.71 -9.71 6.05
C ASP A 309 20.72 -11.26 6.09
N LEU A 310 21.87 -11.87 5.79
CA LEU A 310 22.09 -13.33 5.88
C LEU A 310 22.24 -13.86 7.32
N GLY A 311 22.24 -12.99 8.35
CA GLY A 311 22.46 -13.39 9.74
C GLY A 311 23.91 -13.83 10.07
N CYS A 312 24.86 -13.53 9.19
CA CYS A 312 26.27 -13.91 9.27
C CYS A 312 27.16 -12.90 10.05
N GLY A 313 26.56 -11.88 10.66
CA GLY A 313 27.26 -10.82 11.39
C GLY A 313 27.69 -9.67 10.50
N THR A 314 28.91 -9.17 10.68
CA THR A 314 29.46 -8.05 9.88
C THR A 314 30.38 -8.56 8.77
N VAL A 315 30.75 -7.68 7.83
CA VAL A 315 31.86 -7.97 6.90
C VAL A 315 33.17 -8.18 7.68
N ALA A 316 33.96 -9.17 7.27
CA ALA A 316 35.32 -9.40 7.75
C ALA A 316 36.37 -9.16 6.64
N ARG A 317 36.02 -9.45 5.37
CA ARG A 317 36.82 -9.07 4.19
C ARG A 317 35.97 -9.11 2.92
N VAL A 318 36.34 -8.29 1.93
CA VAL A 318 35.94 -8.43 0.52
C VAL A 318 37.09 -9.07 -0.28
N PRO A 319 37.01 -10.35 -0.69
CA PRO A 319 38.02 -10.99 -1.53
C PRO A 319 37.94 -10.52 -2.99
N LYS A 320 39.04 -10.67 -3.75
CA LYS A 320 39.05 -10.42 -5.20
C LYS A 320 38.01 -11.29 -5.93
N GLY A 321 37.25 -10.68 -6.83
CA GLY A 321 36.20 -11.33 -7.60
C GLY A 321 36.67 -12.40 -8.59
N LEU A 322 35.70 -13.16 -9.10
CA LEU A 322 35.88 -14.20 -10.13
C LEU A 322 35.28 -13.75 -11.48
N PRO A 323 35.66 -14.32 -12.63
CA PRO A 323 34.96 -14.03 -13.88
C PRO A 323 33.46 -14.31 -13.76
N HIS A 324 32.62 -13.40 -14.26
CA HIS A 324 31.16 -13.57 -14.24
C HIS A 324 30.75 -14.85 -14.99
N SER A 325 29.95 -15.70 -14.34
CA SER A 325 29.58 -17.04 -14.82
C SER A 325 28.08 -17.31 -14.90
N LEU A 326 27.23 -16.33 -14.53
CA LEU A 326 25.78 -16.47 -14.46
C LEU A 326 25.05 -15.54 -15.44
N SER A 327 23.74 -15.77 -15.60
CA SER A 327 22.86 -15.15 -16.61
C SER A 327 22.76 -13.62 -16.57
N GLY A 328 23.12 -13.00 -15.44
CA GLY A 328 22.97 -11.56 -15.23
C GLY A 328 24.03 -10.95 -14.32
N LYS A 329 24.09 -9.62 -14.38
CA LYS A 329 24.95 -8.76 -13.55
C LYS A 329 24.10 -7.78 -12.76
N MET A 330 24.22 -7.77 -11.45
CA MET A 330 23.54 -6.83 -10.56
C MET A 330 24.54 -5.83 -9.95
N TYR A 331 24.23 -4.55 -10.06
CA TYR A 331 24.96 -3.48 -9.39
C TYR A 331 24.19 -3.04 -8.13
N TYR A 332 24.90 -2.83 -7.03
CA TYR A 332 24.39 -2.23 -5.79
C TYR A 332 25.28 -1.05 -5.38
N SER A 333 24.71 -0.09 -4.66
CA SER A 333 25.41 1.00 -3.98
C SER A 333 24.59 1.39 -2.75
N CYS A 334 25.14 1.14 -1.56
CA CYS A 334 24.50 1.21 -0.26
C CYS A 334 25.12 2.32 0.61
N LYS A 335 24.42 2.75 1.66
CA LYS A 335 24.97 3.61 2.72
C LYS A 335 25.52 2.82 3.90
N GLY A 336 25.30 1.51 3.93
CA GLY A 336 25.72 0.61 5.02
C GLY A 336 24.77 0.58 6.22
N ARG A 337 23.54 1.10 6.07
CA ARG A 337 22.50 1.12 7.13
C ARG A 337 21.18 0.48 6.70
N GLU A 338 21.12 0.04 5.46
CA GLU A 338 20.01 -0.68 4.87
C GLU A 338 19.85 -2.05 5.53
N SER A 339 18.61 -2.53 5.69
CA SER A 339 18.34 -3.87 6.26
C SER A 339 18.72 -5.01 5.33
N THR A 340 18.79 -4.71 4.02
CA THR A 340 18.85 -5.68 2.93
C THR A 340 19.29 -4.94 1.66
N LEU A 341 19.99 -5.62 0.75
CA LEU A 341 20.52 -5.02 -0.48
C LEU A 341 19.42 -4.46 -1.40
N SER A 342 18.21 -5.03 -1.36
CA SER A 342 17.06 -4.56 -2.15
C SER A 342 16.65 -3.09 -1.86
N LYS A 343 17.02 -2.55 -0.68
CA LYS A 343 16.77 -1.16 -0.28
C LYS A 343 17.88 -0.18 -0.70
N CYS A 344 19.01 -0.67 -1.19
CA CYS A 344 20.10 0.15 -1.71
C CYS A 344 19.75 0.69 -3.12
N PHE A 345 20.58 1.58 -3.66
CA PHE A 345 20.48 1.91 -5.09
C PHE A 345 20.99 0.71 -5.91
N TRP A 346 20.19 0.20 -6.84
CA TRP A 346 20.58 -0.94 -7.67
C TRP A 346 20.23 -0.79 -9.15
N ARG A 347 20.95 -1.54 -9.99
CA ARG A 347 20.71 -1.63 -11.44
C ARG A 347 21.04 -3.04 -11.96
N PHE A 348 20.07 -3.65 -12.65
CA PHE A 348 20.24 -4.94 -13.31
C PHE A 348 20.74 -4.78 -14.75
N ASN A 349 21.69 -5.63 -15.16
CA ASN A 349 22.28 -5.70 -16.51
C ASN A 349 22.74 -4.36 -17.12
N ASN A 350 23.22 -3.43 -16.28
CA ASN A 350 23.73 -2.15 -16.74
C ASN A 350 25.18 -2.26 -17.26
N SER A 351 25.33 -2.21 -18.58
CA SER A 351 26.63 -2.36 -19.27
C SER A 351 27.65 -1.26 -18.97
N ASN A 352 27.22 -0.08 -18.49
CA ASN A 352 28.13 1.01 -18.12
C ASN A 352 28.71 0.79 -16.72
N LEU A 353 27.89 0.34 -15.76
CA LEU A 353 28.29 0.14 -14.36
C LEU A 353 29.07 -1.17 -14.13
N CYS A 354 28.81 -2.20 -14.94
CA CYS A 354 29.41 -3.53 -14.80
C CYS A 354 30.28 -3.94 -16.01
N ARG A 355 30.97 -2.96 -16.63
CA ARG A 355 31.68 -3.15 -17.91
C ARG A 355 32.91 -4.05 -17.82
N GLN A 356 33.77 -3.78 -16.85
CA GLN A 356 35.02 -4.52 -16.59
C GLN A 356 35.05 -5.13 -15.18
N SER A 357 33.88 -5.24 -14.55
CA SER A 357 33.73 -5.87 -13.23
C SER A 357 33.98 -7.38 -13.29
N GLN A 358 34.31 -7.94 -12.13
CA GLN A 358 34.26 -9.34 -11.78
C GLN A 358 32.99 -9.63 -10.94
N ALA A 359 32.69 -10.90 -10.71
CA ALA A 359 31.68 -11.35 -9.76
C ALA A 359 32.17 -11.11 -8.32
N ALA A 360 31.44 -10.29 -7.58
CA ALA A 360 31.72 -9.91 -6.20
C ALA A 360 31.77 -11.11 -5.25
N ARG A 361 32.54 -10.96 -4.18
CA ARG A 361 32.72 -11.96 -3.12
C ARG A 361 32.67 -11.31 -1.75
N VAL A 362 32.37 -12.09 -0.72
CA VAL A 362 32.41 -11.64 0.67
C VAL A 362 32.86 -12.76 1.60
N LEU A 363 33.49 -12.37 2.70
CA LEU A 363 33.77 -13.18 3.88
C LEU A 363 33.16 -12.45 5.08
N CYS A 364 32.12 -13.01 5.69
CA CYS A 364 31.46 -12.47 6.88
C CYS A 364 32.11 -12.97 8.17
N SER A 365 31.91 -12.27 9.28
CA SER A 365 32.48 -12.61 10.59
C SER A 365 32.03 -13.97 11.13
N GLY A 366 30.84 -14.44 10.73
CA GLY A 366 30.29 -15.73 11.14
C GLY A 366 30.87 -16.95 10.40
N ALA A 367 31.75 -16.75 9.42
CA ALA A 367 32.35 -17.85 8.65
C ALA A 367 33.26 -18.73 9.53
N ARG A 368 33.11 -20.05 9.40
CA ARG A 368 33.87 -21.07 10.14
C ARG A 368 35.36 -21.04 9.83
N SER A 369 35.73 -20.57 8.63
CA SER A 369 37.13 -20.34 8.23
C SER A 369 37.86 -19.39 9.19
N LEU A 370 37.17 -18.38 9.73
CA LEU A 370 37.70 -17.45 10.74
C LEU A 370 37.68 -18.05 12.15
N LEU A 371 36.67 -18.86 12.48
CA LEU A 371 36.57 -19.52 13.79
C LEU A 371 37.66 -20.60 13.98
N ASN A 372 38.07 -21.29 12.93
CA ASN A 372 39.15 -22.28 12.99
C ASN A 372 40.55 -21.64 13.10
N LEU A 373 40.70 -20.36 12.71
CA LEU A 373 41.96 -19.61 12.83
C LEU A 373 42.21 -19.09 14.26
N SER A 374 41.20 -19.05 15.13
CA SER A 374 41.40 -18.69 16.55
C SER A 374 41.75 -19.89 17.44
N THR A 375 41.63 -21.12 16.92
CA THR A 375 41.87 -22.37 17.65
C THR A 375 43.22 -23.04 17.35
N THR A 376 44.05 -22.50 16.45
CA THR A 376 45.42 -23.00 16.26
C THR A 376 46.31 -22.59 17.44
N GLU A 377 46.70 -23.59 18.22
CA GLU A 377 47.31 -23.49 19.54
C GLU A 377 48.59 -22.64 19.61
N VAL A 378 48.72 -21.89 20.70
CA VAL A 378 50.00 -21.32 21.16
C VAL A 378 50.96 -22.48 21.48
N PRO A 379 52.21 -22.49 21.00
CA PRO A 379 53.17 -23.51 21.38
C PRO A 379 53.44 -23.43 22.89
N ALA A 380 53.06 -24.46 23.63
CA ALA A 380 53.29 -24.54 25.07
C ALA A 380 54.79 -24.69 25.37
N SER A 381 55.48 -23.57 25.62
CA SER A 381 56.87 -23.56 26.09
C SER A 381 56.95 -23.96 27.57
N GLY A 382 56.68 -25.23 27.85
CA GLY A 382 56.86 -25.83 29.17
C GLY A 382 58.34 -26.00 29.50
N GLN A 383 58.88 -25.16 30.39
CA GLN A 383 60.15 -25.47 31.04
C GLN A 383 59.97 -26.65 32.01
N PRO A 384 60.99 -27.52 32.17
CA PRO A 384 60.89 -28.68 33.04
C PRO A 384 61.00 -28.28 34.52
N VAL A 385 60.05 -28.74 35.33
CA VAL A 385 60.23 -28.77 36.79
C VAL A 385 60.98 -30.06 37.13
N THR A 386 62.12 -29.91 37.80
CA THR A 386 62.95 -31.03 38.26
C THR A 386 62.33 -31.77 39.45
N VAL A 387 62.68 -33.06 39.55
CA VAL A 387 62.26 -34.08 40.54
C VAL A 387 62.30 -33.59 41.99
#